data_AF-K1TXJ0-F1
#
_entry.id   AF-K1TXJ0-F1
#
_cell.length_a   1.000
_cell.length_b   1.000
_cell.length_c   1.000
_cell.angle_alpha   90.00
_cell.angle_beta   90.00
_cell.angle_gamma   90.00
#
_symmetry.space_group_name_H-M   'P 1'
#
loop_
_entity.id
_entity.type
_entity.pdbx_description
1 polymer ?
#
loop_
_entity_poly.entity_id
_entity_poly.type
_entity_poly.pdbx_seq_one_letter_code
_entity_poly.pdbx_strand_id
1 'polypeptide(L)'
;YLIDFTIQAVNMEGKLAATNNYVDIEWSQRARQIEKGYTYENRLAELTYKITGEGTDYLSANKNDEKEVPERLDWIAFKNQFFSSVFLADADFEKTKLSSKMETQGSGYIKDYSAEMSTKFDPAGKEPTQLFFYFGPNHYKTLTALDKGRDEKWELNRLVYLGWPLIRWIN
;
A
#
# COMPACT_ATOMS: atom_id res chain seq x y z
N TYR A 1 6.29 -5.23 -12.76
CA TYR A 1 6.25 -4.72 -11.38
C TYR A 1 4.89 -4.94 -10.75
N LEU A 2 3.79 -4.83 -11.52
CA LEU A 2 2.46 -5.20 -11.06
C LEU A 2 2.26 -6.72 -11.10
N ILE A 3 1.52 -7.23 -10.11
CA ILE A 3 1.08 -8.60 -9.97
C ILE A 3 -0.42 -8.55 -9.64
N ASP A 4 -1.22 -9.23 -10.45
CA ASP A 4 -2.65 -9.35 -10.22
C ASP A 4 -2.93 -10.35 -9.09
N PHE A 5 -3.84 -10.00 -8.19
CA PHE A 5 -4.30 -10.88 -7.12
C PHE A 5 -5.82 -10.85 -7.05
N THR A 6 -6.45 -12.00 -7.33
CA THR A 6 -7.90 -12.10 -7.44
C THR A 6 -8.43 -13.10 -6.43
N ILE A 7 -9.47 -12.72 -5.69
CA ILE A 7 -10.21 -13.60 -4.78
C ILE A 7 -11.61 -13.80 -5.34
N GLN A 8 -11.99 -15.04 -5.63
CA GLN A 8 -13.33 -15.36 -6.13
C GLN A 8 -13.86 -16.63 -5.46
N ALA A 9 -15.09 -16.55 -4.97
CA ALA A 9 -15.81 -17.73 -4.50
C ALA A 9 -16.26 -18.58 -5.69
N VAL A 10 -15.89 -19.87 -5.70
CA VAL A 10 -16.31 -20.82 -6.74
C VAL A 10 -16.94 -22.03 -6.07
N ASN A 11 -18.21 -22.33 -6.40
CA ASN A 11 -18.97 -23.45 -5.81
C ASN A 11 -19.09 -23.38 -4.26
N MET A 12 -19.24 -22.16 -3.74
CA MET A 12 -19.37 -21.86 -2.29
C MET A 12 -20.79 -21.50 -1.86
N GLU A 13 -21.78 -21.65 -2.74
CA GLU A 13 -23.20 -21.43 -2.42
C GLU A 13 -23.63 -22.27 -1.21
N GLY A 14 -24.23 -21.61 -0.21
CA GLY A 14 -24.64 -22.24 1.05
C GLY A 14 -23.51 -22.65 1.99
N LYS A 15 -22.23 -22.44 1.62
CA LYS A 15 -21.05 -22.76 2.45
C LYS A 15 -20.45 -21.54 3.14
N LEU A 16 -20.64 -20.36 2.55
CA LEU A 16 -20.29 -19.08 3.16
C LEU A 16 -21.57 -18.39 3.62
N ALA A 17 -21.53 -17.77 4.80
CA ALA A 17 -22.63 -16.94 5.25
C ALA A 17 -22.83 -15.80 4.25
N ALA A 18 -24.07 -15.54 3.84
CA ALA A 18 -24.41 -14.44 2.92
C ALA A 18 -24.06 -13.04 3.49
N THR A 19 -23.74 -12.96 4.78
CA THR A 19 -23.30 -11.74 5.46
C THR A 19 -21.78 -11.55 5.41
N ASN A 20 -21.00 -12.54 4.96
CA ASN A 20 -19.55 -12.43 4.83
C ASN A 20 -19.20 -11.66 3.55
N ASN A 21 -19.47 -10.36 3.56
CA ASN A 21 -19.26 -9.48 2.41
C ASN A 21 -17.86 -8.84 2.37
N TYR A 22 -16.95 -9.33 3.22
CA TYR A 22 -15.60 -8.83 3.37
C TYR A 22 -14.62 -9.98 3.58
N VAL A 23 -13.37 -9.75 3.19
CA VAL A 23 -12.23 -10.58 3.55
C VAL A 23 -11.26 -9.71 4.35
N ASP A 24 -10.81 -10.24 5.50
CA ASP A 24 -9.78 -9.61 6.31
C ASP A 24 -8.40 -10.02 5.78
N ILE A 25 -7.49 -9.05 5.76
CA ILE A 25 -6.15 -9.17 5.20
C ILE A 25 -5.17 -8.65 6.25
N GLU A 26 -4.23 -9.50 6.60
CA GLU A 26 -3.03 -9.12 7.35
C GLU A 26 -1.82 -9.17 6.40
N TRP A 27 -1.16 -8.04 6.24
CA TRP A 27 0.02 -7.93 5.39
C TRP A 27 1.19 -7.32 6.17
N SER A 28 2.34 -7.98 6.15
CA SER A 28 3.53 -7.52 6.85
C SER A 28 4.79 -7.65 6.01
N GLN A 29 5.75 -6.77 6.27
CA GLN A 29 7.06 -6.79 5.65
C GLN A 29 8.12 -6.31 6.62
N ARG A 30 9.11 -7.18 6.85
CA ARG A 30 10.38 -6.80 7.44
C ARG A 30 11.32 -6.27 6.35
N ALA A 31 11.45 -4.95 6.25
CA ALA A 31 12.21 -4.28 5.21
C ALA A 31 13.72 -4.40 5.45
N ARG A 32 14.43 -5.03 4.52
CA ARG A 32 15.89 -5.16 4.56
C ARG A 32 16.56 -3.80 4.36
N GLN A 33 17.69 -3.62 5.02
CA GLN A 33 18.62 -2.54 4.77
C GLN A 33 19.35 -2.81 3.45
N ILE A 34 19.32 -1.84 2.53
CA ILE A 34 19.94 -1.94 1.20
C ILE A 34 21.19 -1.08 1.13
N GLU A 35 21.21 0.05 1.85
CA GLU A 35 22.31 1.01 1.85
C GLU A 35 23.22 0.84 3.07
N LYS A 36 24.46 1.33 2.99
CA LYS A 36 25.36 1.32 4.16
C LYS A 36 24.88 2.23 5.28
N GLY A 37 24.22 3.34 4.92
CA GLY A 37 23.81 4.40 5.84
C GLY A 37 22.43 4.15 6.45
N TYR A 38 22.36 3.36 7.53
CA TYR A 38 21.11 3.02 8.22
C TYR A 38 20.23 4.26 8.52
N THR A 39 20.79 5.31 9.14
CA THR A 39 20.01 6.49 9.55
C THR A 39 19.44 7.26 8.36
N TYR A 40 20.17 7.31 7.24
CA TYR A 40 19.72 8.03 6.05
C TYR A 40 18.64 7.23 5.31
N GLU A 41 18.86 5.93 5.11
CA GLU A 41 17.87 5.03 4.48
C GLU A 41 16.57 5.03 5.29
N ASN A 42 16.65 4.96 6.63
CA ASN A 42 15.47 4.94 7.51
C ASN A 42 14.61 6.22 7.38
N ARG A 43 15.23 7.39 7.18
CA ARG A 43 14.51 8.66 6.97
C ARG A 43 13.73 8.71 5.66
N LEU A 44 14.08 7.88 4.69
CA LEU A 44 13.42 7.79 3.39
C LEU A 44 12.49 6.56 3.28
N ALA A 45 12.49 5.73 4.31
CA ALA A 45 11.64 4.56 4.44
C ALA A 45 10.45 4.85 5.35
N GLU A 46 9.24 4.76 4.79
CA GLU A 46 8.00 5.17 5.43
C GLU A 46 6.85 4.25 4.98
N LEU A 47 5.85 4.09 5.84
CA LEU A 47 4.59 3.50 5.43
C LEU A 47 3.71 4.65 4.93
N THR A 48 3.36 4.63 3.65
CA THR A 48 2.52 5.64 2.98
C THR A 48 1.23 5.00 2.51
N TYR A 49 0.13 5.72 2.52
CA TYR A 49 -1.16 5.22 2.03
C TYR A 49 -1.92 6.33 1.31
N LYS A 50 -2.82 5.96 0.39
CA LYS A 50 -3.71 6.89 -0.32
C LYS A 50 -5.13 6.74 0.17
N ILE A 51 -5.70 7.86 0.59
CA ILE A 51 -7.11 7.94 0.96
C ILE A 51 -7.94 8.07 -0.32
N THR A 52 -9.03 7.30 -0.40
CA THR A 52 -9.93 7.27 -1.55
C THR A 52 -10.50 8.65 -1.84
N GLY A 53 -10.38 9.10 -3.09
CA GLY A 53 -10.83 10.44 -3.51
C GLY A 53 -9.96 11.62 -3.01
N GLU A 54 -8.96 11.36 -2.18
CA GLU A 54 -8.09 12.39 -1.59
C GLU A 54 -6.60 12.17 -1.92
N GLY A 55 -5.71 12.71 -1.09
CA GLY A 55 -4.27 12.59 -1.23
C GLY A 55 -3.68 11.38 -0.50
N THR A 56 -2.38 11.49 -0.25
CA THR A 56 -1.61 10.49 0.51
C THR A 56 -1.26 11.02 1.88
N ASP A 57 -1.20 10.15 2.87
CA ASP A 57 -0.65 10.41 4.20
C ASP A 57 0.32 9.27 4.57
N TYR A 58 1.05 9.42 5.68
CA TYR A 58 2.12 8.50 6.06
C TYR A 58 2.33 8.40 7.57
N LEU A 59 2.92 7.29 8.00
CA LEU A 59 3.42 7.12 9.36
C LEU A 59 4.82 7.69 9.50
N SER A 60 5.19 8.10 10.71
CA SER A 60 6.49 8.70 10.99
C SER A 60 7.66 7.80 10.59
N ALA A 61 8.55 8.32 9.74
CA ALA A 61 9.82 7.66 9.44
C ALA A 61 10.82 7.68 10.62
N ASN A 62 10.64 8.58 11.60
CA ASN A 62 11.67 8.84 12.62
C ASN A 62 11.46 8.11 13.96
N LYS A 63 10.34 7.40 14.13
CA LYS A 63 10.01 6.66 15.36
C LYS A 63 9.12 5.47 15.03
N ASN A 64 8.83 4.65 16.03
CA ASN A 64 7.72 3.72 15.95
C ASN A 64 6.42 4.52 15.87
N ASP A 65 5.52 4.09 14.99
CA ASP A 65 4.25 4.75 14.78
C ASP A 65 3.15 3.74 14.44
N GLU A 66 1.93 4.08 14.80
CA GLU A 66 0.75 3.25 14.60
C GLU A 66 -0.47 4.17 14.38
N LYS A 67 -1.33 3.80 13.45
CA LYS A 67 -2.51 4.59 13.12
C LYS A 67 -3.67 3.68 12.71
N GLU A 68 -4.83 3.92 13.30
CA GLU A 68 -6.11 3.47 12.76
C GLU A 68 -6.61 4.53 11.80
N VAL A 69 -6.96 4.12 10.57
CA VAL A 69 -7.41 5.01 9.51
C VAL A 69 -8.89 4.72 9.24
N PRO A 70 -9.82 5.60 9.66
CA PRO A 70 -11.24 5.37 9.48
C PRO A 70 -11.70 5.56 8.03
N GLU A 71 -10.96 6.33 7.24
CA GLU A 71 -11.23 6.53 5.82
C GLU A 71 -10.90 5.28 4.99
N ARG A 72 -11.53 5.18 3.81
CA ARG A 72 -11.20 4.16 2.82
C ARG A 72 -9.88 4.47 2.14
N LEU A 73 -9.13 3.43 1.83
CA LEU A 73 -7.82 3.53 1.21
C LEU A 73 -7.76 2.80 -0.13
N ASP A 74 -7.26 3.47 -1.16
CA ASP A 74 -7.05 2.85 -2.48
C ASP A 74 -5.85 1.90 -2.44
N TRP A 75 -4.81 2.29 -1.68
CA TRP A 75 -3.59 1.52 -1.53
C TRP A 75 -2.78 1.86 -0.29
N ILE A 76 -1.95 0.90 0.12
CA ILE A 76 -0.99 1.01 1.22
C ILE A 76 0.39 0.59 0.68
N ALA A 77 1.42 1.36 1.01
CA ALA A 77 2.78 1.17 0.53
C ALA A 77 3.78 1.04 1.69
N PHE A 78 4.54 -0.05 1.66
CA PHE A 78 5.76 -0.23 2.43
C PHE A 78 6.91 0.29 1.58
N LYS A 79 7.25 1.57 1.78
CA LYS A 79 8.24 2.29 0.97
C LYS A 79 9.61 2.26 1.63
N ASN A 80 10.62 1.89 0.85
CA ASN A 80 12.02 2.15 1.13
C ASN A 80 12.52 3.32 0.24
N GLN A 81 13.79 3.73 0.36
CA GLN A 81 14.39 4.83 -0.40
C GLN A 81 14.18 4.69 -1.92
N PHE A 82 14.46 3.52 -2.49
CA PHE A 82 14.44 3.31 -3.94
C PHE A 82 13.31 2.42 -4.46
N PHE A 83 12.71 1.61 -3.60
CA PHE A 83 11.70 0.63 -3.98
C PHE A 83 10.53 0.68 -3.02
N SER A 84 9.35 0.31 -3.51
CA SER A 84 8.16 0.13 -2.69
C SER A 84 7.51 -1.21 -3.00
N SER A 85 6.96 -1.80 -1.95
CA SER A 85 5.88 -2.79 -2.05
C SER A 85 4.58 -2.03 -1.83
N VAL A 86 3.63 -2.11 -2.77
CA VAL A 86 2.32 -1.48 -2.63
C VAL A 86 1.25 -2.54 -2.78
N PHE A 87 0.26 -2.51 -1.91
CA PHE A 87 -0.96 -3.30 -2.03
C PHE A 87 -2.11 -2.36 -2.40
N LEU A 88 -2.82 -2.68 -3.48
CA LEU A 88 -3.90 -1.90 -4.05
C LEU A 88 -5.19 -2.73 -4.12
N ALA A 89 -6.33 -2.06 -3.99
CA ALA A 89 -7.64 -2.65 -4.22
C ALA A 89 -8.44 -1.85 -5.26
N ASP A 90 -9.20 -2.53 -6.11
CA ASP A 90 -10.18 -1.85 -6.97
C ASP A 90 -11.45 -1.43 -6.20
N ALA A 91 -11.74 -2.08 -5.06
CA ALA A 91 -12.92 -1.83 -4.22
C ALA A 91 -12.59 -1.23 -2.84
N ASP A 92 -11.41 -0.59 -2.74
CA ASP A 92 -10.81 -0.01 -1.54
C ASP A 92 -10.52 -0.99 -0.39
N PHE A 93 -9.75 -0.49 0.57
CA PHE A 93 -9.56 -1.07 1.90
C PHE A 93 -10.32 -0.26 2.94
N GLU A 94 -10.87 -0.94 3.96
CA GLU A 94 -11.51 -0.34 5.12
C GLU A 94 -11.05 -0.99 6.43
N LYS A 95 -11.41 -0.38 7.57
CA LYS A 95 -11.02 -0.82 8.92
C LYS A 95 -9.50 -0.98 9.06
N THR A 96 -8.77 -0.02 8.48
CA THR A 96 -7.33 -0.15 8.33
C THR A 96 -6.61 0.20 9.63
N LYS A 97 -5.69 -0.68 10.03
CA LYS A 97 -4.73 -0.44 11.09
C LYS A 97 -3.31 -0.62 10.56
N LEU A 98 -2.49 0.41 10.71
CA LEU A 98 -1.15 0.50 10.13
C LEU A 98 -0.11 0.59 11.24
N SER A 99 1.00 -0.14 11.13
CA SER A 99 2.12 -0.06 12.06
C SER A 99 3.46 0.01 11.31
N SER A 100 4.36 0.83 11.84
CA SER A 100 5.74 0.96 11.37
C SER A 100 6.66 1.00 12.59
N LYS A 101 7.52 -0.01 12.73
CA LYS A 101 8.50 -0.11 13.81
C LYS A 101 9.91 0.00 13.26
N MET A 102 10.77 0.74 13.97
CA MET A 102 12.19 0.84 13.65
C MET A 102 12.93 -0.44 14.04
N GLU A 103 13.72 -0.95 13.12
CA GLU A 103 14.65 -2.05 13.40
C GLU A 103 15.95 -1.53 14.02
N THR A 104 16.71 -2.35 14.71
CA THR A 104 17.96 -1.90 15.32
C THR A 104 19.06 -1.73 14.27
N GLN A 105 19.88 -0.68 14.39
CA GLN A 105 21.04 -0.50 13.51
C GLN A 105 21.98 -1.72 13.62
N GLY A 106 22.38 -2.27 12.47
CA GLY A 106 23.21 -3.47 12.39
C GLY A 106 22.43 -4.79 12.32
N SER A 107 21.10 -4.78 12.42
CA SER A 107 20.26 -5.99 12.25
C SER A 107 20.19 -6.49 10.81
N GLY A 108 20.56 -5.66 9.83
CA GLY A 108 20.34 -5.89 8.40
C GLY A 108 18.93 -5.50 7.93
N TYR A 109 18.11 -4.90 8.78
CA TYR A 109 16.77 -4.41 8.49
C TYR A 109 16.61 -2.95 8.93
N ILE A 110 15.68 -2.23 8.30
CA ILE A 110 15.41 -0.81 8.61
C ILE A 110 14.07 -0.61 9.31
N LYS A 111 13.05 -1.39 8.94
CA LYS A 111 11.68 -1.25 9.42
C LYS A 111 10.97 -2.61 9.45
N ASP A 112 10.05 -2.75 10.38
CA ASP A 112 9.03 -3.79 10.40
C ASP A 112 7.66 -3.11 10.19
N TYR A 113 7.04 -3.40 9.06
CA TYR A 113 5.76 -2.83 8.66
C TYR A 113 4.65 -3.85 8.79
N SER A 114 3.48 -3.42 9.23
CA SER A 114 2.25 -4.22 9.16
C SER A 114 1.04 -3.36 8.79
N ALA A 115 0.10 -4.00 8.13
CA ALA A 115 -1.20 -3.45 7.80
C ALA A 115 -2.26 -4.54 8.00
N GLU A 116 -3.27 -4.24 8.80
CA GLU A 116 -4.49 -5.02 8.95
C GLU A 116 -5.61 -4.23 8.28
N MET A 117 -6.43 -4.88 7.46
CA MET A 117 -7.48 -4.22 6.68
C MET A 117 -8.54 -5.23 6.25
N SER A 118 -9.70 -4.73 5.82
CA SER A 118 -10.72 -5.52 5.14
C SER A 118 -10.98 -4.97 3.74
N THR A 119 -11.37 -5.82 2.81
CA THR A 119 -11.86 -5.39 1.48
C THR A 119 -13.11 -6.17 1.10
N LYS A 120 -13.90 -5.64 0.15
CA LYS A 120 -15.15 -6.25 -0.30
C LYS A 120 -14.90 -7.66 -0.81
N PHE A 121 -15.80 -8.58 -0.48
CA PHE A 121 -15.81 -9.95 -0.97
C PHE A 121 -17.24 -10.38 -1.31
N ASP A 122 -17.44 -11.05 -2.44
CA ASP A 122 -18.74 -11.61 -2.81
C ASP A 122 -18.79 -13.12 -2.52
N PRO A 123 -19.50 -13.55 -1.46
CA PRO A 123 -19.63 -14.97 -1.14
C PRO A 123 -20.44 -15.76 -2.19
N ALA A 124 -21.24 -15.08 -3.03
CA ALA A 124 -21.95 -15.71 -4.13
C ALA A 124 -21.08 -15.96 -5.37
N GLY A 125 -19.88 -15.35 -5.43
CA GLY A 125 -18.90 -15.56 -6.50
C GLY A 125 -19.21 -14.89 -7.84
N LYS A 126 -20.18 -13.97 -7.87
CA LYS A 126 -20.57 -13.23 -9.08
C LYS A 126 -19.55 -12.16 -9.41
N GLU A 127 -19.03 -11.47 -8.38
CA GLU A 127 -18.02 -10.44 -8.53
C GLU A 127 -16.71 -10.87 -7.84
N PRO A 128 -15.59 -11.00 -8.56
CA PRO A 128 -14.30 -11.22 -7.92
C PRO A 128 -13.84 -9.96 -7.18
N THR A 129 -13.17 -10.15 -6.04
CA THR A 129 -12.36 -9.10 -5.42
C THR A 129 -11.06 -8.99 -6.22
N GLN A 130 -10.86 -7.84 -6.87
CA GLN A 130 -9.64 -7.57 -7.63
C GLN A 130 -8.68 -6.70 -6.83
N LEU A 131 -7.47 -7.20 -6.65
CA LEU A 131 -6.38 -6.58 -5.92
C LEU A 131 -5.12 -6.62 -6.78
N PHE A 132 -4.13 -5.80 -6.41
CA PHE A 132 -2.86 -5.75 -7.11
C PHE A 132 -1.72 -5.53 -6.13
N PHE A 133 -0.59 -6.18 -6.37
CA PHE A 133 0.67 -5.79 -5.77
C PHE A 133 1.52 -5.05 -6.78
N TYR A 134 2.14 -3.96 -6.36
CA TYR A 134 3.28 -3.38 -7.05
C TYR A 134 4.55 -3.66 -6.25
N PHE A 135 5.50 -4.37 -6.86
CA PHE A 135 6.86 -4.51 -6.34
C PHE A 135 7.83 -3.91 -7.34
N GLY A 136 8.38 -2.74 -7.04
CA GLY A 136 9.19 -2.04 -8.02
C GLY A 136 9.80 -0.72 -7.55
N PRO A 137 10.50 -0.02 -8.44
CA PRO A 137 11.23 1.19 -8.12
C PRO A 137 10.30 2.38 -7.87
N ASN A 138 10.76 3.34 -7.06
CA ASN A 138 10.10 4.63 -6.81
C ASN A 138 10.38 5.62 -7.95
N HIS A 139 10.16 5.21 -9.20
CA HIS A 139 10.41 6.03 -10.38
C HIS A 139 9.12 6.73 -10.82
N TYR A 140 9.08 8.07 -10.76
CA TYR A 140 7.88 8.86 -11.05
C TYR A 140 7.25 8.52 -12.41
N LYS A 141 8.06 8.43 -13.48
CA LYS A 141 7.57 8.10 -14.82
C LYS A 141 7.00 6.68 -14.90
N THR A 142 7.66 5.71 -14.26
CA THR A 142 7.19 4.32 -14.21
C THR A 142 5.84 4.23 -13.51
N LEU A 143 5.71 4.88 -12.34
CA LEU A 143 4.49 4.87 -11.56
C LEU A 143 3.35 5.63 -12.27
N THR A 144 3.66 6.75 -12.93
CA THR A 144 2.68 7.53 -13.72
C THR A 144 2.19 6.74 -14.94
N ALA A 145 3.03 5.92 -15.55
CA ALA A 145 2.64 5.11 -16.69
C ALA A 145 1.60 4.04 -16.34
N LEU A 146 1.50 3.62 -15.07
CA LEU A 146 0.50 2.65 -14.61
C LEU A 146 -0.94 3.18 -14.70
N ASP A 147 -1.09 4.50 -14.73
CA ASP A 147 -2.37 5.19 -14.88
C ASP A 147 -2.80 5.37 -16.34
N LYS A 148 -1.96 5.00 -17.32
CA LYS A 148 -2.25 5.21 -18.74
C LYS A 148 -3.40 4.31 -19.18
N GLY A 149 -4.48 4.92 -19.71
CA GLY A 149 -5.64 4.20 -20.22
C GLY A 149 -6.65 3.74 -19.16
N ARG A 150 -6.45 4.09 -17.89
CA ARG A 150 -7.43 3.87 -16.82
C ARG A 150 -8.38 5.06 -16.69
N ASP A 151 -9.66 4.83 -16.45
CA ASP A 151 -10.59 5.92 -16.11
C ASP A 151 -10.32 6.40 -14.68
N GLU A 152 -10.19 5.45 -13.75
CA GLU A 152 -9.80 5.70 -12.36
C GLU A 152 -8.29 5.52 -12.17
N LYS A 153 -7.66 6.56 -11.63
CA LYS A 153 -6.20 6.66 -11.48
C LYS A 153 -5.80 6.15 -10.11
N TRP A 154 -4.83 5.25 -10.06
CA TRP A 154 -4.21 4.82 -8.81
C TRP A 154 -3.28 5.89 -8.23
N GLU A 155 -2.73 6.77 -9.09
CA GLU A 155 -1.83 7.85 -8.70
C GLU A 155 -0.63 7.38 -7.85
N LEU A 156 -0.10 6.18 -8.14
CA LEU A 156 1.05 5.63 -7.42
C LEU A 156 2.29 6.53 -7.51
N ASN A 157 2.34 7.42 -8.49
CA ASN A 157 3.39 8.43 -8.62
C ASN A 157 3.47 9.39 -7.42
N ARG A 158 2.43 9.47 -6.58
CA ARG A 158 2.43 10.20 -5.31
C ARG A 158 3.37 9.60 -4.25
N LEU A 159 3.87 8.37 -4.43
CA LEU A 159 4.96 7.79 -3.63
C LEU A 159 6.28 8.54 -3.76
N VAL A 160 6.42 9.35 -4.82
CA VAL A 160 7.65 10.12 -5.09
C VAL A 160 7.43 11.56 -4.65
N TYR A 161 8.19 11.99 -3.65
CA TYR A 161 8.22 13.38 -3.24
C TYR A 161 8.95 14.22 -4.30
N LEU A 162 8.23 15.14 -4.95
CA LEU A 162 8.76 16.01 -6.01
C LEU A 162 9.14 17.42 -5.52
N GLY A 163 9.15 17.66 -4.21
CA GLY A 163 9.34 19.01 -3.65
C GLY A 163 8.04 19.79 -3.51
N TRP A 164 8.17 21.11 -3.31
CA TRP A 164 7.03 21.98 -3.02
C TRP A 164 6.04 22.10 -4.20
N PRO A 165 4.71 22.25 -3.95
CA PRO A 165 3.66 22.20 -4.98
C PRO A 165 3.85 23.15 -6.16
N LEU A 166 4.53 24.30 -5.96
CA LEU A 166 4.79 25.30 -7.00
C LEU A 166 5.69 24.80 -8.15
N ILE A 167 6.45 23.71 -7.97
CA ILE A 167 7.33 23.14 -9.02
C ILE A 167 6.63 22.02 -9.81
N ARG A 168 5.47 21.52 -9.34
CA ARG A 168 4.76 20.40 -9.98
C ARG A 168 4.13 20.75 -11.34
N TRP A 169 3.96 22.04 -11.66
CA TRP A 169 3.39 22.50 -12.94
C TRP A 169 4.44 22.67 -14.05
N ILE A 170 5.73 22.58 -13.73
CA ILE A 170 6.84 22.82 -14.67
C ILE A 170 7.47 21.50 -15.16
N ASN A 171 7.11 20.34 -14.59
CA ASN A 171 7.63 19.01 -14.93
C ASN A 171 6.60 18.07 -15.56
#